data_AF-A0A4Q7YJU7-F1
#
_entry.id   AF-A0A4Q7YJU7-F1
#
_cell.length_a   1.000
_cell.length_b   1.000
_cell.length_c   1.000
_cell.angle_alpha   90.00
_cell.angle_beta   90.00
_cell.angle_gamma   90.00
#
_symmetry.space_group_name_H-M   'P 1'
#
loop_
_entity.id
_entity.type
_entity.pdbx_description
1 polymer ?
#
loop_
_entity_poly.entity_id
_entity_poly.type
_entity_poly.pdbx_seq_one_letter_code
_entity_poly.pdbx_strand_id
1 'polypeptide(L)'
;MESANKSYGKYWAAVSGDFVIGLILMPWINREDPRFAAFRDKSKENLGLLGEVITGEIQEIEGVKVFVKRLTHANRPQASTQPRAPRLYQLPPSLR
;
A
#
# COMPACT_ATOMS: atom_id res chain seq x y z
N MET A 1 21.30 13.29 7.70
CA MET A 1 21.28 11.87 7.32
C MET A 1 19.81 11.51 7.16
N GLU A 2 19.30 11.43 5.94
CA GLU A 2 17.94 10.92 5.72
C GLU A 2 17.94 9.45 6.15
N SER A 3 17.25 9.12 7.24
CA SER A 3 16.97 7.74 7.60
C SER A 3 16.21 7.12 6.43
N ALA A 4 16.86 6.23 5.68
CA ALA A 4 16.18 5.51 4.62
C ALA A 4 15.01 4.73 5.22
N ASN A 5 13.78 5.18 4.96
CA ASN A 5 12.58 4.51 5.44
C ASN A 5 12.61 3.05 4.99
N LYS A 6 12.60 2.13 5.96
CA LYS A 6 12.64 0.70 5.68
C LYS A 6 11.28 0.29 5.11
N SER A 7 11.27 -0.24 3.88
CA SER A 7 10.07 -0.76 3.22
C SER A 7 9.99 -2.27 3.36
N TYR A 8 8.81 -2.79 3.70
CA TYR A 8 8.55 -4.22 3.94
C TYR A 8 7.84 -4.92 2.77
N GLY A 9 7.73 -4.24 1.63
CA GLY A 9 7.11 -4.77 0.42
C GLY A 9 5.87 -4.01 -0.01
N LYS A 10 5.26 -4.48 -1.09
CA LYS A 10 4.08 -3.87 -1.71
C LYS A 10 2.86 -4.69 -1.38
N TYR A 11 1.76 -4.01 -1.08
CA TYR A 11 0.53 -4.67 -0.67
C TYR A 11 -0.68 -4.07 -1.38
N TRP A 12 -1.70 -4.91 -1.54
CA TRP A 12 -3.08 -4.45 -1.63
C TRP A 12 -3.64 -4.38 -0.21
N ALA A 13 -4.27 -3.27 0.13
CA ALA A 13 -4.83 -3.03 1.45
C ALA A 13 -6.29 -2.60 1.34
N ALA A 14 -7.16 -3.18 2.17
CA ALA A 14 -8.48 -2.66 2.44
C ALA A 14 -8.36 -1.62 3.55
N VAL A 15 -8.98 -0.46 3.36
CA VAL A 15 -8.99 0.63 4.35
C VAL A 15 -10.40 1.05 4.74
N SER A 16 -10.53 1.50 5.99
CA SER A 16 -11.71 2.17 6.52
C SER A 16 -11.26 3.37 7.35
N GLY A 17 -11.59 4.58 6.88
CA GLY A 17 -11.03 5.82 7.43
C GLY A 17 -9.51 5.85 7.29
N ASP A 18 -8.80 5.98 8.41
CA ASP A 18 -7.34 6.02 8.48
C ASP A 18 -6.71 4.67 8.88
N PHE A 19 -7.51 3.61 8.95
CA PHE A 19 -7.06 2.29 9.38
C PHE A 19 -7.00 1.31 8.21
N VAL A 20 -5.94 0.51 8.22
CA VAL A 20 -5.85 -0.70 7.39
C VAL A 20 -6.58 -1.83 8.11
N ILE A 21 -7.57 -2.41 7.43
CA ILE A 21 -8.42 -3.49 7.97
C ILE A 21 -8.17 -4.85 7.31
N GLY A 22 -7.43 -4.86 6.19
CA GLY A 22 -6.98 -6.08 5.52
C GLY A 22 -5.75 -5.80 4.65
N LEU A 23 -4.83 -6.76 4.58
CA LEU A 23 -3.57 -6.66 3.83
C LEU A 23 -3.28 -7.95 3.10
N ILE A 24 -2.90 -7.84 1.83
CA ILE A 24 -2.36 -8.95 1.04
C ILE A 24 -1.05 -8.49 0.41
N LEU A 25 0.03 -9.22 0.70
CA LEU A 25 1.34 -8.99 0.09
C LEU A 25 1.25 -9.26 -1.42
N MET A 26 1.75 -8.33 -2.23
CA MET A 26 1.91 -8.56 -3.66
C MET A 26 3.01 -9.61 -3.87
N PRO A 27 2.70 -10.76 -4.48
CA PRO A 27 3.68 -11.81 -4.63
C PRO A 27 4.75 -11.40 -5.65
N TRP A 28 5.97 -11.87 -5.44
CA TRP A 28 7.04 -11.80 -6.44
C TRP A 28 6.88 -12.92 -7.46
N ILE A 29 5.89 -12.74 -8.34
CA ILE A 29 5.64 -13.58 -9.51
C ILE A 29 5.78 -12.68 -10.75
N ASN A 30 6.26 -13.24 -11.87
CA ASN A 30 6.28 -12.52 -13.14
C ASN A 30 4.85 -12.02 -13.47
N ARG A 31 4.73 -10.76 -13.88
CA ARG A 31 3.42 -10.14 -14.21
C ARG A 31 2.73 -10.78 -15.41
N GLU A 32 3.50 -11.38 -16.30
CA GLU A 32 3.00 -12.10 -17.48
C GLU A 32 2.48 -13.50 -17.12
N ASP A 33 2.78 -14.00 -15.92
CA ASP A 33 2.25 -15.26 -15.44
C ASP A 33 0.73 -15.15 -15.24
N PRO A 34 -0.09 -16.01 -15.88
CA PRO A 34 -1.54 -15.97 -15.71
C PRO A 34 -2.01 -16.08 -14.26
N ARG A 35 -1.22 -16.74 -13.39
CA ARG A 35 -1.51 -16.86 -11.96
C ARG A 35 -1.43 -15.51 -11.26
N PHE A 36 -0.59 -14.59 -11.71
CA PHE A 36 -0.47 -13.26 -11.12
C PHE A 36 -1.77 -12.47 -11.31
N ALA A 37 -2.33 -12.47 -12.51
CA ALA A 37 -3.60 -11.79 -12.80
C ALA A 37 -4.74 -12.37 -11.96
N ALA A 38 -4.87 -13.70 -11.95
CA ALA A 38 -5.90 -14.38 -11.15
C ALA A 38 -5.74 -14.11 -9.64
N PHE A 39 -4.50 -14.14 -9.12
CA PHE A 39 -4.24 -13.85 -7.72
C PHE A 39 -4.57 -12.39 -7.36
N ARG A 40 -4.13 -11.44 -8.20
CA ARG A 40 -4.42 -10.01 -8.02
C ARG A 40 -5.94 -9.76 -7.95
N ASP A 41 -6.68 -10.31 -8.89
CA ASP A 41 -8.12 -10.01 -9.02
C ASP A 41 -8.89 -10.60 -7.84
N LYS A 42 -8.64 -11.87 -7.47
CA LYS A 42 -9.23 -12.49 -6.28
C LYS A 42 -8.81 -11.80 -4.97
N SER A 43 -7.55 -11.37 -4.86
CA SER A 43 -7.07 -10.64 -3.69
C SER A 43 -7.81 -9.32 -3.51
N LYS A 44 -7.99 -8.57 -4.60
CA LYS A 44 -8.72 -7.30 -4.58
C LYS A 44 -10.20 -7.49 -4.32
N GLU A 45 -10.81 -8.53 -4.90
CA GLU A 45 -12.21 -8.89 -4.64
C GLU A 45 -12.43 -9.18 -3.15
N ASN A 46 -11.61 -10.05 -2.55
CA ASN A 46 -11.69 -10.38 -1.13
C ASN A 46 -11.49 -9.15 -0.23
N LEU A 47 -10.51 -8.30 -0.53
CA LEU A 47 -10.28 -7.06 0.21
C LEU A 47 -11.45 -6.08 0.04
N GLY A 48 -12.07 -6.05 -1.14
CA GLY A 48 -13.22 -5.19 -1.45
C GLY A 48 -14.46 -5.51 -0.62
N LEU A 49 -14.59 -6.75 -0.12
CA LEU A 49 -15.62 -7.11 0.85
C LEU A 49 -15.45 -6.40 2.20
N LEU A 50 -14.23 -5.96 2.53
CA LEU A 50 -13.91 -5.31 3.80
C LEU A 50 -13.97 -3.77 3.71
N GLY A 51 -13.55 -3.19 2.58
CA GLY A 51 -13.51 -1.73 2.41
C GLY A 51 -12.87 -1.27 1.11
N GLU A 52 -12.51 0.02 1.02
CA GLU A 52 -11.84 0.58 -0.16
C GLU A 52 -10.47 -0.09 -0.35
N VAL A 53 -10.21 -0.61 -1.55
CA VAL A 53 -8.94 -1.28 -1.85
C VAL A 53 -7.93 -0.31 -2.46
N ILE A 54 -6.82 -0.12 -1.78
CA ILE A 54 -5.71 0.73 -2.21
C ILE A 54 -4.41 -0.08 -2.37
N THR A 55 -3.45 0.52 -3.06
CA THR A 55 -2.10 -0.06 -3.26
C THR A 55 -1.07 0.81 -2.56
N GLY A 56 -0.10 0.18 -1.90
CA GLY A 56 0.90 0.89 -1.11
C GLY A 56 1.99 -0.03 -0.59
N GLU A 57 2.76 0.51 0.35
CA GLU A 57 3.88 -0.17 0.99
C GLU A 57 3.77 0.02 2.50
N ILE A 58 4.19 -0.98 3.26
CA ILE A 58 4.44 -0.79 4.70
C ILE A 58 5.84 -0.18 4.82
N GLN A 59 5.93 0.96 5.50
CA GLN A 59 7.18 1.65 5.77
C GLN A 59 7.34 1.90 7.27
N GLU A 60 8.58 1.85 7.76
CA GLU A 60 8.93 2.32 9.10
C GLU A 60 9.38 3.79 9.01
N ILE A 61 8.66 4.66 9.70
CA ILE A 61 8.94 6.11 9.79
C ILE A 61 9.08 6.45 11.27
N GLU A 62 10.25 6.96 11.66
CA GLU A 62 10.54 7.34 13.07
C GLU A 62 10.26 6.20 14.07
N GLY A 63 10.51 4.95 13.67
CA GLY A 63 10.29 3.75 14.50
C GLY A 63 8.83 3.24 14.53
N VAL A 64 7.93 3.84 13.75
CA VAL A 64 6.53 3.42 13.65
C VAL A 64 6.25 2.87 12.27
N LYS A 65 5.69 1.66 12.21
CA LYS A 65 5.22 1.07 10.94
C LYS A 65 3.87 1.63 10.53
N VAL A 66 3.82 2.16 9.32
CA VAL A 66 2.62 2.71 8.69
C VAL A 66 2.45 2.17 7.29
N PHE A 67 1.21 2.15 6.80
CA PHE A 67 0.94 1.87 5.40
C PHE A 67 0.89 3.17 4.61
N VAL A 68 1.72 3.27 3.58
CA VAL A 68 1.85 4.45 2.73
C VAL A 68 1.20 4.16 1.38
N LYS A 69 0.11 4.86 1.06
CA LYS A 69 -0.55 4.73 -0.25
C LYS A 69 0.40 5.18 -1.36
N ARG A 70 0.54 4.35 -2.40
CA ARG A 70 1.33 4.68 -3.58
C ARG A 70 0.55 5.67 -4.44
N LEU A 71 1.15 6.82 -4.74
CA LEU A 71 0.59 7.78 -5.69
C LEU A 71 0.63 7.18 -7.10
N THR A 72 -0.49 7.23 -7.82
CA THR A 72 -0.53 6.90 -9.25
C THR A 72 0.24 7.96 -10.05
N HIS A 73 0.78 7.61 -11.22
CA HIS A 73 1.56 8.54 -12.06
C HIS A 73 0.80 9.86 -12.37
N ALA A 74 -0.54 9.82 -12.46
CA ALA A 74 -1.38 11.00 -12.67
C ALA A 74 -1.52 11.92 -11.45
N ASN A 75 -1.29 11.39 -10.24
CA ASN A 75 -1.30 12.15 -8.98
C ASN A 75 0.12 12.45 -8.48
N ARG A 76 1.14 12.18 -9.31
CA ARG A 76 2.49 12.67 -9.06
C ARG A 76 2.50 14.15 -9.47
N PRO A 77 2.93 15.06 -8.60
CA PRO A 77 3.01 16.46 -8.98
C PRO A 77 3.88 16.59 -10.22
N GLN A 78 3.42 17.34 -11.22
CA GLN A 78 4.34 17.93 -12.18
C GLN A 78 5.35 18.76 -11.38
N ALA A 79 6.59 18.87 -11.87
CA ALA A 79 7.71 19.48 -11.16
C ALA A 79 7.45 20.91 -10.60
N SER A 80 6.34 21.55 -11.00
CA SER A 80 5.86 22.86 -10.56
C SER A 80 4.81 22.86 -9.44
N THR A 81 4.33 21.72 -8.94
CA THR A 81 3.33 21.65 -7.86
C THR A 81 3.93 20.96 -6.63
N GLN A 82 3.79 21.53 -5.43
CA GLN A 82 4.30 20.92 -4.20
C GLN A 82 3.79 19.46 -4.06
N PRO A 83 4.67 18.50 -3.73
CA PRO A 83 4.25 17.12 -3.51
C PRO A 83 3.21 16.99 -2.42
N ARG A 84 2.00 16.55 -2.80
CA ARG A 84 0.99 16.15 -1.81
C ARG A 84 1.57 14.98 -1.03
N ALA A 85 1.79 15.17 0.26
CA ALA A 85 2.29 14.11 1.13
C ALA A 85 1.40 12.87 0.97
N PRO A 86 1.97 11.67 0.78
CA PRO A 86 1.17 10.47 0.66
C PRO A 86 0.37 10.25 1.94
N ARG A 87 -0.91 9.90 1.80
CA ARG A 87 -1.76 9.59 2.96
C ARG A 87 -1.22 8.35 3.65
N LEU A 88 -1.00 8.48 4.96
CA LEU A 88 -0.55 7.41 5.86
C LEU A 88 -1.77 6.74 6.49
N TYR A 89 -1.72 5.42 6.63
CA TYR A 89 -2.76 4.63 7.26
C TYR A 89 -2.14 3.82 8.40
N GLN A 90 -2.87 3.74 9.51
CA GLN A 90 -2.47 2.99 10.69
C GLN A 90 -2.65 1.49 10.44
N LEU A 91 -1.64 0.71 10.82
CA LEU A 91 -1.71 -0.74 10.77
C LEU A 91 -2.51 -1.31 11.96
N PRO A 92 -3.05 -2.54 11.84
CA PRO A 92 -3.57 -3.29 12.98
C PRO A 92 -2.51 -3.39 14.09
N PRO A 93 -2.88 -3.40 15.38
CA PRO A 93 -1.94 -3.45 16.50
C PRO A 93 -0.90 -4.57 16.40
N SER A 94 -1.27 -5.72 15.83
CA SER A 94 -0.37 -6.88 15.64
C SER A 94 0.74 -6.67 14.59
N LEU A 95 0.66 -5.59 13.80
CA LEU A 95 1.60 -5.25 12.74
C LEU A 95 2.35 -3.93 12.99
N ARG A 96 2.11 -3.28 14.13
CA ARG A 96 2.81 -2.07 14.55
C ARG A 96 4.21 -2.39 15.05
#